data_AF-A0A5K0ZTC5-F1
#
_entry.id   AF-A0A5K0ZTC5-F1
#
_cell.length_a   1.000
_cell.length_b   1.000
_cell.length_c   1.000
_cell.angle_alpha   90.00
_cell.angle_beta   90.00
_cell.angle_gamma   90.00
#
_symmetry.space_group_name_H-M   'P 1'
#
loop_
_entity.id
_entity.type
_entity.pdbx_description
1 polymer ?
#
loop_
_entity_poly.entity_id
_entity_poly.type
_entity_poly.pdbx_seq_one_letter_code
_entity_poly.pdbx_strand_id
1 'polypeptide(L)'
;MECQKKANQLLDEFCIPRGLLPLDNIVEIGVVRSEGFIWLRQKKKKDHYFEQISRSVPFAAEITAFIEPQRMMKVTGVKAKELLLWIGVSELLVDNSISGNIQFKTHTGISRSFPISAFVN
;
A
#
# COMPACT_ATOMS: atom_id res chain seq x y z
N MET A 1 -0.73 10.89 15.66
CA MET A 1 -2.16 11.14 15.40
C MET A 1 -2.38 12.05 14.17
N GLU A 2 -1.67 13.17 14.03
CA GLU A 2 -1.82 14.05 12.86
C GLU A 2 -1.36 13.41 11.54
N CYS A 3 -0.20 12.73 11.53
CA CYS A 3 0.29 12.05 10.35
C CYS A 3 -0.67 10.95 9.87
N GLN A 4 -1.25 10.17 10.79
CA GLN A 4 -2.24 9.13 10.45
C GLN A 4 -3.49 9.72 9.82
N LYS A 5 -3.98 10.86 10.32
CA LYS A 5 -5.10 11.58 9.71
C LYS A 5 -4.77 12.06 8.30
N LYS A 6 -3.60 12.67 8.10
CA LYS A 6 -3.12 13.11 6.78
C LYS A 6 -2.96 11.94 5.80
N ALA A 7 -2.46 10.81 6.28
CA ALA A 7 -2.37 9.58 5.51
C ALA A 7 -3.74 9.08 5.06
N ASN A 8 -4.70 8.97 5.98
CA ASN A 8 -6.06 8.56 5.62
C ASN A 8 -6.72 9.53 4.63
N GLN A 9 -6.55 10.84 4.81
CA GLN A 9 -7.07 11.85 3.87
C GLN A 9 -6.49 11.69 2.47
N LEU A 10 -5.17 11.45 2.37
CA LEU A 10 -4.51 11.19 1.09
C LEU A 10 -5.04 9.91 0.45
N LEU A 11 -5.18 8.82 1.22
CA LEU A 11 -5.72 7.57 0.70
C LEU A 11 -7.17 7.74 0.21
N ASP A 12 -8.01 8.48 0.93
CA ASP A 12 -9.37 8.79 0.52
C ASP A 12 -9.41 9.63 -0.77
N GLU A 13 -8.55 10.66 -0.85
CA GLU A 13 -8.44 11.56 -2.02
C GLU A 13 -8.17 10.78 -3.31
N PHE A 14 -7.37 9.72 -3.22
CA PHE A 14 -6.98 8.87 -4.34
C PHE A 14 -7.77 7.55 -4.41
N CYS A 15 -8.87 7.40 -3.67
CA CYS A 15 -9.69 6.19 -3.67
C CYS A 15 -8.92 4.89 -3.36
N ILE A 16 -7.97 4.97 -2.42
CA ILE A 16 -7.17 3.84 -1.95
C ILE A 16 -7.72 3.37 -0.59
N PRO A 17 -7.95 2.05 -0.38
CA PRO A 17 -8.39 1.53 0.91
C PRO A 17 -7.41 1.83 2.06
N ARG A 18 -7.93 2.40 3.15
CA ARG A 18 -7.14 2.85 4.31
C ARG A 18 -6.36 1.75 5.02
N GLY A 19 -6.84 0.51 4.96
CA GLY A 19 -6.17 -0.63 5.62
C GLY A 19 -5.02 -1.24 4.81
N LEU A 20 -4.68 -0.70 3.63
CA LEU A 20 -3.53 -1.20 2.84
C LEU A 20 -2.17 -0.93 3.48
N LEU A 21 -2.07 0.09 4.32
CA LEU A 21 -0.82 0.53 4.93
C LEU A 21 -0.92 0.48 6.46
N PRO A 22 0.11 0.00 7.17
CA PRO A 22 0.14 0.06 8.63
C PRO A 22 0.45 1.49 9.10
N LEU A 23 -0.58 2.23 9.53
CA LEU A 23 -0.45 3.66 9.88
C LEU A 23 -0.21 3.96 11.37
N ASP A 24 0.00 2.94 12.22
CA ASP A 24 0.05 3.06 13.68
C ASP A 24 1.35 3.69 14.23
N ASN A 25 2.45 3.62 13.49
CA ASN A 25 3.77 4.11 13.93
C ASN A 25 4.38 5.15 12.98
N ILE A 26 3.56 5.80 12.14
CA ILE A 26 4.03 6.77 11.16
C ILE A 26 4.43 8.08 11.82
N VAL A 27 5.54 8.66 11.33
CA VAL A 27 6.14 9.89 11.84
C VAL A 27 6.14 11.01 10.81
N GLU A 28 6.05 10.66 9.53
CA GLU A 28 6.08 11.61 8.43
C GLU A 28 5.25 11.06 7.28
N ILE A 29 4.52 11.96 6.62
CA ILE A 29 3.91 11.72 5.32
C ILE A 29 4.05 12.98 4.49
N GLY A 30 4.39 12.82 3.22
CA GLY A 30 4.45 13.92 2.28
C GLY A 30 3.95 13.54 0.90
N VAL A 31 3.57 14.57 0.15
CA VAL A 31 3.08 14.47 -1.22
C VAL A 31 3.59 15.66 -2.03
N VAL A 32 4.24 15.38 -3.16
CA VAL A 32 4.53 16.37 -4.20
C VAL A 32 3.37 16.33 -5.19
N ARG A 33 2.35 17.17 -4.97
CA ARG A 33 1.07 17.10 -5.71
C ARG A 33 1.23 17.28 -7.23
N SER A 34 2.20 18.08 -7.67
CA SER A 34 2.49 18.30 -9.11
C SER A 34 3.03 17.05 -9.82
N GLU A 35 3.64 16.13 -9.08
CA GLU A 35 4.28 14.93 -9.61
C GLU A 35 3.54 13.64 -9.24
N GLY A 36 2.58 13.72 -8.31
CA GLY A 36 1.94 12.55 -7.71
C GLY A 36 2.88 11.70 -6.85
N PHE A 37 4.07 12.20 -6.50
CA PHE A 37 5.01 11.45 -5.67
C PHE A 37 4.62 11.53 -4.19
N ILE A 38 4.60 10.39 -3.51
CA ILE A 38 4.28 10.28 -2.08
C ILE A 38 5.38 9.52 -1.33
N TRP A 39 5.54 9.87 -0.06
CA TRP A 39 6.34 9.09 0.87
C TRP A 39 5.69 9.01 2.24
N LEU A 40 5.95 7.90 2.93
CA LEU A 40 5.52 7.65 4.29
C LEU A 40 6.71 7.09 5.07
N ARG A 41 7.01 7.69 6.23
CA ARG A 41 8.03 7.20 7.15
C ARG A 41 7.42 6.68 8.45
N GLN A 42 7.95 5.56 8.89
CA GLN A 42 7.58 4.84 10.10
C GLN A 42 8.75 4.87 11.09
N LYS A 43 8.48 4.83 12.40
CA LYS A 43 9.55 4.74 13.42
C LYS A 43 10.49 3.55 13.21
N LYS A 44 9.95 2.45 12.67
CA LYS A 44 10.67 1.21 12.38
C LYS A 44 9.94 0.46 11.28
N LYS A 45 10.66 -0.43 10.58
CA LYS A 45 10.03 -1.43 9.70
C LYS A 45 9.01 -2.25 10.49
N LYS A 46 7.97 -2.70 9.80
CA LYS A 46 6.88 -3.47 10.39
C LYS A 46 6.44 -4.57 9.44
N ASP A 47 6.30 -5.78 9.96
CA ASP A 47 5.62 -6.85 9.24
C ASP A 47 4.15 -6.83 9.66
N HIS A 48 3.26 -6.73 8.69
CA HIS A 48 1.82 -6.78 8.92
C HIS A 48 1.27 -8.09 8.37
N TYR A 49 0.37 -8.72 9.12
CA TYR A 49 -0.32 -9.92 8.68
C TYR A 49 -1.76 -9.57 8.31
N PHE A 50 -2.09 -9.71 7.03
CA PHE A 50 -3.45 -9.56 6.52
C PHE A 50 -4.19 -10.90 6.67
N GLU A 51 -5.03 -11.00 7.70
CA GLU A 51 -5.72 -12.24 8.06
C GLU A 51 -6.61 -12.77 6.93
N GLN A 52 -7.40 -11.89 6.32
CA GLN A 52 -8.36 -12.27 5.28
C GLN A 52 -7.74 -12.86 4.01
N ILE A 53 -6.45 -12.60 3.75
CA ILE A 53 -5.70 -13.19 2.63
C ILE A 53 -4.58 -14.13 3.08
N SER A 54 -4.43 -14.30 4.41
CA SER A 54 -3.38 -15.11 5.04
C SER A 54 -1.98 -14.79 4.54
N ARG A 55 -1.63 -13.48 4.47
CA ARG A 55 -0.31 -13.02 3.99
C ARG A 55 0.38 -12.14 5.01
N SER A 56 1.66 -12.43 5.27
CA SER A 56 2.59 -11.51 5.92
C SER A 56 3.24 -10.62 4.86
N VAL A 57 3.23 -9.31 5.11
CA VAL A 57 3.74 -8.27 4.21
C VAL A 57 4.70 -7.38 5.00
N PRO A 58 6.00 -7.41 4.67
CA PRO A 58 6.99 -6.50 5.23
C PRO A 58 6.84 -5.09 4.65
N PHE A 59 6.79 -4.12 5.56
CA PHE A 59 6.82 -2.69 5.28
C PHE A 59 8.12 -2.09 5.83
N ALA A 60 8.91 -1.46 4.97
CA ALA A 60 10.15 -0.79 5.32
C ALA A 60 9.88 0.51 6.11
N ALA A 61 10.92 1.06 6.75
CA ALA A 61 10.81 2.31 7.50
C ALA A 61 10.43 3.50 6.61
N GLU A 62 10.77 3.46 5.33
CA GLU A 62 10.32 4.42 4.31
C GLU A 62 9.61 3.65 3.18
N ILE A 63 8.44 4.14 2.81
CA ILE A 63 7.63 3.66 1.68
C ILE A 63 7.46 4.84 0.74
N THR A 64 7.70 4.64 -0.55
CA THR A 64 7.49 5.65 -1.58
C THR A 64 6.68 5.09 -2.74
N ALA A 65 5.94 5.95 -3.44
CA ALA A 65 5.20 5.58 -4.63
C ALA A 65 4.85 6.83 -5.45
N PHE A 66 4.43 6.63 -6.70
CA PHE A 66 3.62 7.59 -7.43
C PHE A 66 2.15 7.20 -7.29
N ILE A 67 1.29 8.14 -6.94
CA ILE A 67 -0.14 7.92 -6.70
C ILE A 67 -0.98 8.61 -7.77
N GLU A 68 -1.99 7.87 -8.24
CA GLU A 68 -3.05 8.33 -9.12
C GLU A 68 -4.39 7.84 -8.55
N PRO A 69 -5.54 8.36 -8.99
CA PRO A 69 -6.82 7.82 -8.55
C PRO A 69 -6.86 6.30 -8.75
N GLN A 70 -7.12 5.57 -7.67
CA GLN A 70 -7.23 4.11 -7.59
C GLN A 70 -5.91 3.36 -7.82
N ARG A 71 -4.76 4.03 -7.91
CA ARG A 71 -3.50 3.36 -8.29
C ARG A 71 -2.28 3.89 -7.53
N MET A 72 -1.36 2.98 -7.20
CA MET A 72 0.01 3.36 -6.87
C MET A 72 1.00 2.63 -7.77
N MET A 73 2.02 3.35 -8.24
CA MET A 73 3.05 2.86 -9.15
C MET A 73 4.44 3.09 -8.58
N LYS A 74 5.40 2.29 -9.05
CA LYS A 74 6.80 2.30 -8.60
C LYS A 74 6.90 2.27 -7.07
N VAL A 75 6.04 1.45 -6.46
CA VAL A 75 5.99 1.28 -5.01
C VAL A 75 7.35 0.75 -4.54
N THR A 76 7.87 1.32 -3.46
CA THR A 76 9.07 0.84 -2.76
C THR A 76 8.77 0.60 -1.30
N GLY A 77 9.59 -0.21 -0.64
CA GLY A 77 9.44 -0.49 0.79
C GLY A 77 8.32 -1.47 1.15
N VAL A 78 7.59 -2.03 0.18
CA VAL A 78 6.57 -3.07 0.40
C VAL A 78 7.00 -4.36 -0.29
N LYS A 79 6.94 -5.50 0.41
CA LYS A 79 7.29 -6.81 -0.17
C LYS A 79 6.14 -7.82 -0.02
N ALA A 80 6.00 -8.67 -1.02
CA ALA A 80 5.12 -9.83 -1.00
C ALA A 80 5.96 -11.12 -1.00
N LYS A 81 5.46 -12.16 -0.33
CA LYS A 81 6.07 -13.49 -0.39
C LYS A 81 5.61 -14.21 -1.65
N GLU A 82 6.55 -14.47 -2.55
CA GLU A 82 6.35 -15.30 -3.74
C GLU A 82 7.25 -16.54 -3.60
N LEU A 83 6.62 -17.72 -3.45
CA LEU A 83 7.29 -18.98 -3.12
C LEU A 83 8.19 -18.82 -1.87
N LEU A 84 9.51 -18.96 -2.03
CA LEU A 84 10.50 -18.86 -0.97
C LEU A 84 11.17 -17.47 -0.88
N LEU A 85 10.82 -16.53 -1.76
CA LEU A 85 11.48 -15.23 -1.86
C LEU A 85 10.54 -14.07 -1.48
N TRP A 86 11.14 -13.01 -0.92
CA TRP A 86 10.46 -11.74 -0.68
C TRP A 86 10.71 -10.79 -1.86
N ILE A 87 9.68 -10.59 -2.67
CA ILE A 87 9.75 -9.76 -3.87
C ILE A 87 9.05 -8.43 -3.60
N GLY A 88 9.63 -7.32 -4.06
CA GLY A 88 9.01 -6.01 -3.92
C GLY A 88 7.72 -5.90 -4.73
N VAL A 89 6.70 -5.28 -4.12
CA VAL A 89 5.49 -4.85 -4.81
C VAL A 89 5.82 -3.59 -5.58
N SER A 90 5.56 -3.58 -6.88
CA SER A 90 5.85 -2.45 -7.76
C SER A 90 4.63 -1.59 -8.05
N GLU A 91 3.43 -2.18 -7.98
CA GLU A 91 2.20 -1.52 -8.37
C GLU A 91 1.01 -2.09 -7.59
N LEU A 92 0.03 -1.24 -7.31
CA LEU A 92 -1.30 -1.64 -6.91
C LEU A 92 -2.36 -0.87 -7.72
N LEU A 93 -3.44 -1.55 -8.06
CA LEU A 93 -4.58 -1.00 -8.78
C LEU A 93 -5.87 -1.45 -8.09
N VAL A 94 -6.71 -0.51 -7.72
CA VAL A 94 -8.02 -0.73 -7.11
C VAL A 94 -9.06 -0.75 -8.23
N ASP A 95 -9.76 -1.86 -8.36
CA ASP A 95 -10.93 -2.00 -9.21
C ASP A 95 -12.19 -1.78 -8.36
N ASN A 96 -12.84 -0.64 -8.55
CA ASN A 96 -14.09 -0.27 -7.89
C ASN A 96 -15.36 -0.82 -8.58
N SER A 97 -15.24 -1.86 -9.42
CA SER A 97 -16.38 -2.61 -9.94
C SER A 97 -17.23 -3.21 -8.80
N ILE A 98 -18.43 -3.71 -9.13
CA ILE A 98 -19.37 -4.32 -8.16
C ILE A 98 -18.71 -5.44 -7.34
N SER A 99 -17.74 -6.15 -7.90
CA SER A 99 -16.99 -7.21 -7.21
C SER A 99 -15.80 -6.73 -6.36
N GLY A 100 -15.35 -5.48 -6.55
CA GLY A 100 -14.37 -4.77 -5.72
C GLY A 100 -13.08 -5.52 -5.41
N ASN A 101 -12.05 -5.38 -6.25
CA ASN A 101 -10.75 -6.05 -6.04
C ASN A 101 -9.58 -5.06 -6.03
N ILE A 102 -8.47 -5.47 -5.44
CA ILE A 102 -7.18 -4.80 -5.51
C ILE A 102 -6.21 -5.76 -6.19
N GLN A 103 -5.67 -5.35 -7.33
CA GLN A 103 -4.60 -6.04 -8.01
C GLN A 103 -3.25 -5.51 -7.54
N PHE A 104 -2.34 -6.40 -7.19
CA PHE A 104 -0.96 -6.10 -6.84
C PHE A 104 -0.03 -6.75 -7.86
N LYS A 105 0.99 -6.01 -8.29
CA LYS A 105 2.05 -6.51 -9.16
C LYS A 105 3.39 -6.40 -8.47
N THR A 106 4.22 -7.42 -8.65
CA THR A 106 5.59 -7.47 -8.11
C THR A 106 6.61 -7.07 -9.19
N HIS A 107 7.85 -6.77 -8.78
CA HIS A 107 8.94 -6.44 -9.72
C HIS A 107 9.29 -7.59 -10.70
N THR A 108 8.87 -8.82 -10.42
CA THR A 108 9.01 -9.96 -11.34
C THR A 108 7.87 -10.05 -12.35
N GLY A 109 6.89 -9.16 -12.28
CA GLY A 109 5.71 -9.13 -13.16
C GLY A 109 4.57 -10.04 -12.72
N ILE A 110 4.71 -10.79 -11.61
CA ILE A 110 3.63 -11.61 -11.06
C ILE A 110 2.57 -10.70 -10.47
N SER A 111 1.32 -10.92 -10.89
CA SER A 111 0.14 -10.22 -10.37
C SER A 111 -0.75 -11.13 -9.52
N ARG A 112 -1.34 -10.56 -8.46
CA ARG A 112 -2.34 -11.20 -7.59
C ARG A 112 -3.49 -10.23 -7.34
N SER A 113 -4.71 -10.72 -7.29
CA SER A 113 -5.88 -9.92 -6.95
C SER A 113 -6.53 -10.44 -5.68
N PHE A 114 -6.98 -9.51 -4.84
CA PHE A 114 -7.64 -9.79 -3.56
C PHE A 114 -8.85 -8.86 -3.41
N PRO A 115 -9.92 -9.28 -2.71
CA PRO A 115 -11.08 -8.43 -2.52
C PRO A 115 -10.73 -7.19 -1.69
N ILE A 116 -11.33 -6.04 -2.00
CA ILE A 116 -11.13 -4.79 -1.23
C ILE A 116 -11.46 -5.03 0.25
N SER A 117 -12.49 -5.83 0.55
CA SER A 117 -12.92 -6.19 1.91
C SER A 117 -11.81 -6.76 2.78
N ALA A 118 -10.75 -7.34 2.19
CA ALA A 118 -9.59 -7.85 2.91
C ALA A 118 -8.68 -6.76 3.51
N PHE A 119 -8.86 -5.50 3.10
CA PHE A 119 -8.01 -4.36 3.47
C PHE A 119 -8.80 -3.19 4.04
N VAL A 120 -10.03 -3.41 4.49
CA VAL A 120 -10.87 -2.42 5.18
C VAL A 120 -11.10 -2.96 6.58
N ASN A 121 -10.28 -2.51 7.53
CA ASN A 121 -10.48 -2.68 8.97
C ASN A 121 -10.84 -1.32 9.56
#